data_AF-A0A8S0STY1-F1
#
_entry.id   AF-A0A8S0STY1-F1
#
_cell.length_a   1.000
_cell.length_b   1.000
_cell.length_c   1.000
_cell.angle_alpha   90.00
_cell.angle_beta   90.00
_cell.angle_gamma   90.00
#
_symmetry.space_group_name_H-M   'P 1'
#
loop_
_entity.id
_entity.type
_entity.pdbx_description
1 polymer ?
#
loop_
_entity_poly.entity_id
_entity_poly.type
_entity_poly.pdbx_seq_one_letter_code
_entity_poly.pdbx_strand_id
1 'polypeptide(L)'
;MEKVPNEYSSQRHVGWDINAAEIASLRRCMDYNDEACRPMHPSIQSKKNSVQVMHARPIGEGAVSNYDLICHRHSPEFESSEVIADHSPDMMVKDSSRPGNSVGCGRSSGRNYAIAHPSYLKTLGQAHSGWIFGAIAELVDNSRDAKATKLEISIDMLYSKTAGKDIPMLSIIDDGHGMSHQEIVRMISFGHVQPEADDPDHIGRFGIGFKTGAMRLGKDALVLTQTANSRSIAFLSQSLNEGKDNLEIPVVSYRRIGQFMEVDTSVQNESSAKYNLKVIKEFSPFDKYLIGEKAGLFSGNSTGTQIFIWNLDVWGSNYSLQWEAGMSGGSSFHQGDILIRSRRIRSRPGQISQKVPLDYSLRSYLEVIFFDPRMKIYVQGARVKCRPLAKSLNNTIIENGIVMGKPVQLTLGRSQLEWEQANCGMFLYWHGRLIEAYKRVGSMVHNGDNGRGIVGVVDVTDLIDDGKGHVWVHNSKQGFQDCEAYAELEKWLGERADEYLDKFVDTIQLRKGNALYKPDHEWVQCDKCRKWRMLSPDFDSKTLPLEWFCYMKPFNGRCEMPEREVEHGVITIASKRSGHNYTIDSKEFKCELPQKPIWKSEGGGDKESSPSEEEDNIPFLSKKRRSCPPRSCKKS
;
A
#
# COMPACT_ATOMS: atom_id res chain seq x y z
N MET A 1 10.23 68.07 -57.61
CA MET A 1 9.34 66.99 -57.11
C MET A 1 10.24 65.83 -56.70
N GLU A 2 10.12 65.21 -55.53
CA GLU A 2 9.33 65.56 -54.33
C GLU A 2 10.12 65.21 -53.05
N LYS A 3 9.59 65.53 -51.87
CA LYS A 3 10.36 65.55 -50.61
C LYS A 3 10.26 64.24 -49.80
N VAL A 4 11.32 63.97 -49.04
CA VAL A 4 11.30 63.13 -47.83
C VAL A 4 10.56 63.87 -46.69
N PRO A 5 10.07 63.18 -45.64
CA PRO A 5 10.90 63.12 -44.44
C PRO A 5 10.94 61.74 -43.76
N ASN A 6 11.85 61.60 -42.81
CA ASN A 6 12.15 60.42 -42.00
C ASN A 6 12.33 60.89 -40.56
N GLU A 7 11.70 60.24 -39.55
CA GLU A 7 11.96 60.59 -38.15
C GLU A 7 11.67 59.46 -37.14
N TYR A 8 12.33 59.52 -35.99
CA TYR A 8 12.35 58.50 -34.93
C TYR A 8 11.22 58.69 -33.91
N SER A 9 10.70 57.60 -33.30
CA SER A 9 10.15 57.69 -31.94
C SER A 9 10.03 56.35 -31.16
N SER A 10 10.72 56.29 -30.02
CA SER A 10 10.41 55.53 -28.80
C SER A 10 10.27 54.00 -28.80
N GLN A 11 10.87 53.38 -27.78
CA GLN A 11 10.56 52.01 -27.34
C GLN A 11 9.18 51.95 -26.67
N ARG A 12 8.52 50.80 -26.73
CA ARG A 12 7.70 50.26 -25.63
C ARG A 12 7.64 48.74 -25.71
N HIS A 13 7.97 48.06 -24.61
CA HIS A 13 7.62 46.63 -24.47
C HIS A 13 6.09 46.50 -24.43
N VAL A 14 5.53 45.63 -25.27
CA VAL A 14 4.15 45.17 -25.10
C VAL A 14 4.15 44.09 -24.02
N GLY A 15 4.22 44.54 -22.76
CA GLY A 15 3.92 43.69 -21.60
C GLY A 15 2.43 43.33 -21.65
N TRP A 16 2.13 42.04 -21.72
CA TRP A 16 0.76 41.55 -21.64
C TRP A 16 0.34 41.43 -20.18
N ASP A 17 -0.07 42.56 -19.60
CA ASP A 17 -0.61 42.62 -18.24
C ASP A 17 -1.91 41.79 -18.14
N ILE A 18 -1.83 40.64 -17.47
CA ILE A 18 -2.99 39.79 -17.20
C ILE A 18 -3.87 40.48 -16.15
N ASN A 19 -4.96 41.06 -16.64
CA ASN A 19 -5.82 41.97 -15.91
C ASN A 19 -6.56 41.27 -14.74
N ALA A 20 -6.84 42.00 -13.66
CA ALA A 20 -7.40 41.49 -12.40
C ALA A 20 -8.78 40.79 -12.54
N ALA A 21 -9.47 40.98 -13.68
CA ALA A 21 -10.72 40.30 -14.01
C ALA A 21 -10.63 38.75 -14.05
N GLU A 22 -9.49 38.17 -14.41
CA GLU A 22 -9.35 36.70 -14.44
C GLU A 22 -9.43 36.04 -13.05
N ILE A 23 -9.05 36.78 -12.01
CA ILE A 23 -9.18 36.37 -10.61
C ILE A 23 -10.65 36.41 -10.18
N ALA A 24 -11.40 37.45 -10.57
CA ALA A 24 -12.84 37.52 -10.31
C ALA A 24 -13.61 36.35 -10.94
N SER A 25 -13.13 35.81 -12.06
CA SER A 25 -13.67 34.61 -12.70
C SER A 25 -13.40 33.30 -11.92
N LEU A 26 -12.63 33.29 -10.83
CA LEU A 26 -12.60 32.16 -9.87
C LEU A 26 -13.77 32.19 -8.87
N ARG A 27 -14.35 33.36 -8.54
CA ARG A 27 -15.46 33.43 -7.58
C ARG A 27 -16.74 32.74 -8.11
N ARG A 28 -17.06 32.91 -9.40
CA ARG A 28 -18.34 32.51 -10.00
C ARG A 28 -18.52 30.99 -10.26
N CYS A 29 -17.58 30.15 -9.84
CA CYS A 29 -17.72 28.68 -9.85
C CYS A 29 -17.71 28.08 -8.44
N MET A 30 -17.84 28.90 -7.39
CA MET A 30 -17.88 28.44 -5.99
C MET A 30 -19.22 28.70 -5.28
N ASP A 31 -20.19 29.29 -5.97
CA ASP A 31 -21.55 29.50 -5.47
C ASP A 31 -22.46 28.32 -5.84
N TYR A 32 -23.00 27.63 -4.83
CA TYR A 32 -23.93 26.51 -5.00
C TYR A 32 -25.37 27.03 -5.09
N ASN A 33 -25.96 27.00 -6.30
CA ASN A 33 -27.34 26.59 -6.62
C ASN A 33 -27.84 27.25 -7.92
N ASP A 34 -27.79 26.51 -9.03
CA ASP A 34 -28.64 26.76 -10.21
C ASP A 34 -28.92 25.42 -10.90
N GLU A 35 -30.16 25.13 -11.29
CA GLU A 35 -30.60 23.79 -11.75
C GLU A 35 -30.22 23.49 -13.22
N ALA A 36 -29.47 24.38 -13.86
CA ALA A 36 -29.30 24.46 -15.31
C ALA A 36 -28.19 23.56 -15.94
N CYS A 37 -27.71 22.52 -15.25
CA CYS A 37 -26.63 21.64 -15.76
C CYS A 37 -26.95 20.14 -15.68
N ARG A 38 -27.77 19.64 -16.63
CA ARG A 38 -27.78 18.21 -17.01
C ARG A 38 -27.12 18.05 -18.39
N PRO A 39 -26.09 17.22 -18.56
CA PRO A 39 -25.50 16.97 -19.88
C PRO A 39 -26.44 16.13 -20.75
N MET A 40 -26.73 16.58 -21.98
CA MET A 40 -27.37 15.75 -23.00
C MET A 40 -26.33 14.89 -23.73
N HIS A 41 -26.65 13.60 -23.95
CA HIS A 41 -25.85 12.72 -24.78
C HIS A 41 -25.94 13.09 -26.28
N PRO A 42 -24.80 13.26 -26.99
CA PRO A 42 -24.80 13.30 -28.45
C PRO A 42 -24.99 11.90 -29.03
N SER A 43 -25.97 11.73 -29.92
CA SER A 43 -26.21 10.48 -30.65
C SER A 43 -25.22 10.31 -31.82
N ILE A 44 -24.62 9.13 -31.96
CA ILE A 44 -23.74 8.79 -33.09
C ILE A 44 -24.58 8.60 -34.38
N GLN A 45 -24.19 9.28 -35.46
CA GLN A 45 -24.55 8.87 -36.83
C GLN A 45 -23.31 8.79 -37.72
N SER A 46 -23.27 7.74 -38.54
CA SER A 46 -22.16 7.41 -39.43
C SER A 46 -22.24 8.11 -40.79
N LYS A 47 -21.09 8.34 -41.42
CA LYS A 47 -20.95 8.23 -42.89
C LYS A 47 -19.58 7.65 -43.27
N LYS A 48 -19.51 7.06 -44.47
CA LYS A 48 -18.39 6.24 -44.97
C LYS A 48 -17.62 6.94 -46.10
N ASN A 49 -16.54 6.29 -46.54
CA ASN A 49 -15.83 6.47 -47.83
C ASN A 49 -14.94 7.73 -47.95
N SER A 50 -13.81 7.70 -48.68
CA SER A 50 -13.08 6.56 -49.28
C SER A 50 -11.64 6.92 -49.71
N VAL A 51 -10.73 5.96 -49.53
CA VAL A 51 -9.62 5.54 -50.42
C VAL A 51 -9.12 6.54 -51.49
N GLN A 52 -7.85 6.93 -51.43
CA GLN A 52 -6.88 6.59 -52.50
C GLN A 52 -5.40 6.69 -52.06
N VAL A 53 -4.53 6.06 -52.85
CA VAL A 53 -3.09 5.88 -52.64
C VAL A 53 -2.34 6.49 -53.82
N MET A 54 -1.15 7.06 -53.60
CA MET A 54 -0.13 7.23 -54.66
C MET A 54 1.27 6.86 -54.16
N HIS A 55 2.14 6.50 -55.11
CA HIS A 55 3.44 5.88 -54.86
C HIS A 55 4.60 6.88 -54.76
N ALA A 56 5.67 6.43 -54.10
CA ALA A 56 7.01 7.05 -54.18
C ALA A 56 7.80 6.54 -55.40
N ARG A 57 8.84 7.29 -55.80
CA ARG A 57 10.06 6.76 -56.45
C ARG A 57 11.30 7.57 -56.03
N PRO A 58 12.51 6.95 -55.94
CA PRO A 58 13.72 7.59 -55.44
C PRO A 58 14.81 7.84 -56.50
N ILE A 59 15.81 8.62 -56.10
CA ILE A 59 17.18 8.75 -56.64
C ILE A 59 18.03 8.96 -55.34
N GLY A 60 19.17 8.31 -55.05
CA GLY A 60 20.35 8.00 -55.87
C GLY A 60 21.33 9.20 -55.80
N GLU A 61 22.63 9.07 -55.54
CA GLU A 61 23.50 7.95 -55.13
C GLU A 61 24.81 8.57 -54.58
N GLY A 62 25.74 7.81 -53.99
CA GLY A 62 27.11 8.29 -53.66
C GLY A 62 27.63 7.96 -52.27
N ALA A 63 28.92 7.63 -52.16
CA ALA A 63 29.59 7.17 -50.94
C ALA A 63 31.09 7.55 -50.93
N VAL A 64 31.85 6.95 -50.01
CA VAL A 64 33.33 6.93 -49.86
C VAL A 64 33.91 7.94 -48.84
N SER A 65 34.94 7.44 -48.14
CA SER A 65 35.74 8.00 -47.03
C SER A 65 36.97 8.81 -47.55
N ASN A 66 38.02 9.21 -46.81
CA ASN A 66 38.57 8.84 -45.48
C ASN A 66 39.64 9.87 -45.02
N TYR A 67 40.34 9.61 -43.90
CA TYR A 67 41.71 10.11 -43.56
C TYR A 67 41.86 11.61 -43.20
N ASP A 68 42.81 12.14 -42.39
CA ASP A 68 44.03 11.67 -41.65
C ASP A 68 44.36 12.71 -40.50
N LEU A 69 45.28 12.59 -39.51
CA LEU A 69 45.91 11.50 -38.70
C LEU A 69 46.68 12.08 -37.46
N ILE A 70 46.90 11.24 -36.43
CA ILE A 70 48.08 11.11 -35.50
C ILE A 70 48.63 12.30 -34.66
N CYS A 71 48.81 12.05 -33.34
CA CYS A 71 50.03 12.26 -32.49
C CYS A 71 49.66 12.11 -30.98
N HIS A 72 49.78 11.00 -30.23
CA HIS A 72 50.83 9.97 -29.97
C HIS A 72 52.07 10.38 -29.14
N ARG A 73 52.06 10.01 -27.84
CA ARG A 73 53.07 9.27 -27.00
C ARG A 73 52.64 9.41 -25.51
N HIS A 74 52.61 8.43 -24.60
CA HIS A 74 53.33 7.18 -24.26
C HIS A 74 54.09 7.29 -22.92
N SER A 75 54.03 6.22 -22.13
CA SER A 75 54.43 6.11 -20.69
C SER A 75 55.93 5.77 -20.51
N PRO A 76 56.43 5.51 -19.27
CA PRO A 76 56.25 4.19 -18.61
C PRO A 76 56.04 4.23 -17.07
N GLU A 77 55.95 3.06 -16.44
CA GLU A 77 55.74 2.82 -15.00
C GLU A 77 57.03 2.83 -14.13
N PHE A 78 56.92 2.80 -12.79
CA PHE A 78 57.20 1.59 -11.98
C PHE A 78 56.80 1.72 -10.48
N GLU A 79 56.95 0.61 -9.74
CA GLU A 79 56.39 0.31 -8.41
C GLU A 79 57.28 0.72 -7.21
N SER A 80 56.69 0.82 -6.01
CA SER A 80 57.13 0.14 -4.76
C SER A 80 56.20 0.49 -3.58
N SER A 81 56.47 -0.03 -2.36
CA SER A 81 55.43 -0.29 -1.34
C SER A 81 55.87 -0.02 0.12
N GLU A 82 54.92 -0.23 1.06
CA GLU A 82 55.08 -0.52 2.51
C GLU A 82 54.65 0.53 3.59
N VAL A 83 53.42 0.30 4.10
CA VAL A 83 52.94 0.13 5.51
C VAL A 83 53.44 0.99 6.73
N ILE A 84 52.48 1.24 7.66
CA ILE A 84 52.56 1.61 9.10
C ILE A 84 52.92 3.07 9.47
N ALA A 85 51.94 3.81 10.06
CA ALA A 85 51.98 4.31 11.45
C ALA A 85 50.81 5.28 11.78
N ASP A 86 50.36 5.28 13.04
CA ASP A 86 49.54 6.33 13.63
C ASP A 86 50.36 7.61 13.88
N HIS A 87 49.68 8.78 13.91
CA HIS A 87 49.62 9.66 15.10
C HIS A 87 48.88 10.97 14.81
N SER A 88 47.98 11.39 15.70
CA SER A 88 47.58 12.79 15.85
C SER A 88 48.69 13.60 16.52
N PRO A 89 48.76 14.92 16.27
CA PRO A 89 48.35 15.81 17.37
C PRO A 89 47.61 17.10 16.92
N ASP A 90 47.11 17.85 17.91
CA ASP A 90 46.81 19.29 17.84
C ASP A 90 47.97 20.11 17.23
N MET A 91 47.85 21.38 16.81
CA MET A 91 47.53 22.51 17.69
C MET A 91 47.57 23.87 16.94
N MET A 92 47.15 24.92 17.66
CA MET A 92 47.45 26.36 17.47
C MET A 92 46.77 27.13 16.33
N VAL A 93 45.75 27.87 16.75
CA VAL A 93 45.41 29.20 16.21
C VAL A 93 46.64 30.12 16.28
N LYS A 94 46.88 30.91 15.23
CA LYS A 94 47.58 32.21 15.32
C LYS A 94 46.71 33.30 14.69
N ASP A 95 46.50 34.37 15.45
CA ASP A 95 45.71 35.53 15.08
C ASP A 95 46.63 36.71 14.73
N SER A 96 46.25 37.53 13.74
CA SER A 96 47.04 38.68 13.29
C SER A 96 46.18 39.78 12.65
N SER A 97 45.61 40.64 13.51
CA SER A 97 45.49 42.10 13.31
C SER A 97 44.98 42.66 11.95
N ARG A 98 43.67 42.95 11.90
CA ARG A 98 43.04 44.30 11.69
C ARG A 98 43.69 45.34 10.73
N PRO A 99 42.91 46.31 10.19
CA PRO A 99 41.48 46.27 9.79
C PRO A 99 41.20 46.98 8.43
N GLY A 100 39.98 46.84 7.86
CA GLY A 100 39.61 47.61 6.66
C GLY A 100 38.12 47.59 6.29
N ASN A 101 37.40 48.67 6.65
CA ASN A 101 36.08 49.13 6.21
C ASN A 101 34.88 48.16 6.11
N SER A 102 33.72 48.65 6.60
CA SER A 102 32.46 47.91 6.69
C SER A 102 31.63 47.91 5.41
N VAL A 103 31.18 46.73 4.98
CA VAL A 103 29.92 46.57 4.25
C VAL A 103 29.02 45.63 5.05
N GLY A 104 27.84 46.12 5.43
CA GLY A 104 26.93 45.44 6.37
C GLY A 104 26.18 44.23 5.80
N CYS A 105 26.88 43.15 5.47
CA CYS A 105 26.26 41.86 5.19
C CYS A 105 26.26 40.99 6.47
N GLY A 106 25.12 40.90 7.17
CA GLY A 106 24.95 40.13 8.41
C GLY A 106 24.97 38.59 8.24
N ARG A 107 25.81 38.07 7.34
CA ARG A 107 25.84 36.65 6.94
C ARG A 107 26.69 35.82 7.90
N SER A 108 26.13 35.48 9.07
CA SER A 108 26.83 34.70 10.12
C SER A 108 26.10 33.41 10.54
N SER A 109 26.14 32.40 9.66
CA SER A 109 26.55 31.06 10.11
C SER A 109 27.13 30.27 8.93
N GLY A 110 28.37 29.78 9.08
CA GLY A 110 29.00 28.85 8.14
C GLY A 110 28.46 27.43 8.35
N ARG A 111 27.15 27.24 8.16
CA ARG A 111 26.46 25.96 8.32
C ARG A 111 26.12 25.39 6.95
N ASN A 112 26.59 24.17 6.69
CA ASN A 112 26.18 23.41 5.51
C ASN A 112 24.81 22.80 5.78
N TYR A 113 23.81 23.21 5.00
CA TYR A 113 22.47 22.63 5.02
C TYR A 113 22.37 21.57 3.91
N ALA A 114 21.59 20.50 4.14
CA ALA A 114 21.32 19.51 3.10
C ALA A 114 20.47 20.13 1.98
N ILE A 115 20.88 19.94 0.73
CA ILE A 115 20.16 20.43 -0.46
C ILE A 115 19.59 19.23 -1.21
N ALA A 116 18.28 19.24 -1.48
CA ALA A 116 17.60 18.22 -2.26
C ALA A 116 17.56 18.63 -3.75
N HIS A 117 18.50 18.11 -4.54
CA HIS A 117 18.46 18.19 -6.00
C HIS A 117 17.24 17.40 -6.54
N PRO A 118 16.52 17.87 -7.58
CA PRO A 118 15.29 17.22 -8.08
C PRO A 118 15.37 15.72 -8.41
N SER A 119 16.55 15.19 -8.74
CA SER A 119 16.71 13.74 -8.93
C SER A 119 16.36 12.91 -7.69
N TYR A 120 16.37 13.49 -6.50
CA TYR A 120 15.95 12.83 -5.26
C TYR A 120 14.50 12.32 -5.29
N LEU A 121 13.61 12.97 -6.07
CA LEU A 121 12.26 12.45 -6.33
C LEU A 121 12.28 11.06 -6.98
N LYS A 122 13.19 10.84 -7.94
CA LYS A 122 13.40 9.54 -8.63
C LYS A 122 14.00 8.50 -7.69
N THR A 123 14.80 8.93 -6.70
CA THR A 123 15.33 8.08 -5.61
C THR A 123 14.23 7.64 -4.64
N LEU A 124 13.32 8.53 -4.24
CA LEU A 124 12.22 8.22 -3.32
C LEU A 124 11.26 7.17 -3.88
N GLY A 125 11.02 7.19 -5.20
CA GLY A 125 10.24 6.15 -5.89
C GLY A 125 10.85 4.74 -5.78
N GLN A 126 12.13 4.58 -5.41
CA GLN A 126 12.76 3.26 -5.26
C GLN A 126 12.32 2.50 -4.00
N ALA A 127 11.77 3.17 -2.99
CA ALA A 127 11.38 2.55 -1.72
C ALA A 127 10.32 1.43 -1.89
N HIS A 128 9.49 1.53 -2.93
CA HIS A 128 8.47 0.55 -3.30
C HIS A 128 8.76 -0.10 -4.67
N SER A 129 10.04 -0.10 -5.10
CA SER A 129 10.50 -0.66 -6.38
C SER A 129 10.06 -2.12 -6.56
N GLY A 130 10.28 -2.95 -5.53
CA GLY A 130 9.95 -4.38 -5.52
C GLY A 130 8.46 -4.73 -5.58
N TRP A 131 7.56 -3.84 -5.14
CA TRP A 131 6.11 -4.07 -5.20
C TRP A 131 5.28 -2.78 -5.19
N ILE A 132 4.69 -2.43 -6.34
CA ILE A 132 4.01 -1.14 -6.56
C ILE A 132 2.75 -0.93 -5.70
N PHE A 133 2.10 -1.98 -5.20
CA PHE A 133 0.95 -1.81 -4.30
C PHE A 133 1.35 -1.30 -2.90
N GLY A 134 2.61 -1.46 -2.47
CA GLY A 134 3.09 -0.80 -1.25
C GLY A 134 3.02 0.73 -1.35
N ALA A 135 3.25 1.29 -2.54
CA ALA A 135 3.12 2.71 -2.80
C ALA A 135 1.66 3.20 -2.82
N ILE A 136 0.70 2.36 -3.21
CA ILE A 136 -0.74 2.67 -3.04
C ILE A 136 -1.11 2.58 -1.56
N ALA A 137 -0.57 1.57 -0.85
CA ALA A 137 -0.84 1.36 0.56
C ALA A 137 -0.44 2.56 1.43
N GLU A 138 0.68 3.24 1.16
CA GLU A 138 1.04 4.49 1.85
C GLU A 138 -0.08 5.56 1.79
N LEU A 139 -0.82 5.63 0.68
CA LEU A 139 -1.92 6.58 0.51
C LEU A 139 -3.20 6.11 1.22
N VAL A 140 -3.45 4.79 1.25
CA VAL A 140 -4.52 4.15 2.02
C VAL A 140 -4.30 4.30 3.53
N ASP A 141 -3.04 4.20 3.98
CA ASP A 141 -2.62 4.41 5.37
C ASP A 141 -2.91 5.83 5.81
N ASN A 142 -2.42 6.84 5.06
CA ASN A 142 -2.71 8.25 5.31
C ASN A 142 -4.22 8.54 5.38
N SER A 143 -5.05 7.82 4.61
CA SER A 143 -6.51 7.96 4.61
C SER A 143 -7.14 7.41 5.90
N ARG A 144 -6.68 6.24 6.40
CA ARG A 144 -7.09 5.70 7.72
C ARG A 144 -6.64 6.63 8.85
N ASP A 145 -5.40 7.08 8.79
CA ASP A 145 -4.80 7.96 9.80
C ASP A 145 -5.55 9.30 9.87
N ALA A 146 -5.95 9.86 8.74
CA ALA A 146 -6.83 11.04 8.63
C ALA A 146 -8.31 10.78 9.01
N LYS A 147 -8.61 9.60 9.57
CA LYS A 147 -9.92 9.13 10.07
C LYS A 147 -11.04 9.11 9.01
N ALA A 148 -10.70 8.89 7.74
CA ALA A 148 -11.66 8.78 6.65
C ALA A 148 -12.65 7.60 6.84
N THR A 149 -13.92 7.83 6.52
CA THR A 149 -14.98 6.82 6.53
C THR A 149 -15.11 6.12 5.18
N LYS A 150 -14.74 6.80 4.09
CA LYS A 150 -14.73 6.35 2.70
C LYS A 150 -13.39 6.67 2.04
N LEU A 151 -12.88 5.72 1.26
CA LEU A 151 -11.76 5.91 0.34
C LEU A 151 -12.14 5.38 -1.05
N GLU A 152 -11.84 6.14 -2.09
CA GLU A 152 -12.09 5.77 -3.49
C GLU A 152 -10.80 5.84 -4.31
N ILE A 153 -10.54 4.77 -5.07
CA ILE A 153 -9.34 4.61 -5.90
C ILE A 153 -9.76 4.26 -7.34
N SER A 154 -9.45 5.13 -8.29
CA SER A 154 -9.73 4.93 -9.72
C SER A 154 -8.50 5.20 -10.57
N ILE A 155 -8.46 4.63 -11.77
CA ILE A 155 -7.58 5.09 -12.85
C ILE A 155 -8.49 5.44 -14.04
N ASP A 156 -8.51 6.72 -14.37
CA ASP A 156 -9.34 7.30 -15.42
C ASP A 156 -8.47 7.92 -16.51
N MET A 157 -9.00 8.05 -17.72
CA MET A 157 -8.31 8.69 -18.84
C MET A 157 -8.65 10.18 -18.87
N LEU A 158 -7.62 11.04 -18.86
CA LEU A 158 -7.76 12.50 -18.89
C LEU A 158 -6.92 13.10 -20.02
N TYR A 159 -7.52 14.02 -20.79
CA TYR A 159 -6.81 14.74 -21.85
C TYR A 159 -5.71 15.66 -21.28
N SER A 160 -4.45 15.36 -21.61
CA SER A 160 -3.31 16.21 -21.26
C SER A 160 -2.89 17.05 -22.46
N LYS A 161 -3.10 18.36 -22.32
CA LYS A 161 -2.70 19.38 -23.33
C LYS A 161 -1.20 19.30 -23.63
N THR A 162 -0.37 19.14 -22.60
CA THR A 162 1.09 19.04 -22.70
C THR A 162 1.55 17.75 -23.40
N ALA A 163 0.76 16.67 -23.34
CA ALA A 163 1.04 15.42 -24.05
C ALA A 163 0.33 15.29 -25.41
N GLY A 164 -0.58 16.23 -25.74
CA GLY A 164 -1.41 16.22 -26.94
C GLY A 164 -2.45 15.08 -27.00
N LYS A 165 -2.67 14.35 -25.90
CA LYS A 165 -3.44 13.08 -25.86
C LYS A 165 -4.01 12.79 -24.48
N ASP A 166 -4.92 11.82 -24.42
CA ASP A 166 -5.37 11.23 -23.17
C ASP A 166 -4.24 10.45 -22.48
N ILE A 167 -4.09 10.67 -21.18
CA ILE A 167 -3.17 9.94 -20.30
C ILE A 167 -3.94 9.35 -19.11
N PRO A 168 -3.50 8.21 -18.55
CA PRO A 168 -4.12 7.68 -17.34
C PRO A 168 -3.73 8.53 -16.13
N MET A 169 -4.71 8.78 -15.27
CA MET A 169 -4.57 9.47 -13.99
C MET A 169 -5.12 8.56 -12.89
N LEU A 170 -4.25 8.18 -11.95
CA LEU A 170 -4.63 7.49 -10.72
C LEU A 170 -5.17 8.52 -9.73
N SER A 171 -6.42 8.37 -9.32
CA SER A 171 -7.09 9.20 -8.32
C SER A 171 -7.23 8.42 -7.02
N ILE A 172 -6.93 9.08 -5.89
CA ILE A 172 -7.17 8.59 -4.53
C ILE A 172 -7.95 9.68 -3.80
N ILE A 173 -9.17 9.39 -3.34
CA ILE A 173 -10.09 10.38 -2.77
C ILE A 173 -10.65 9.89 -1.43
N ASP A 174 -10.43 10.65 -0.37
CA ASP A 174 -10.91 10.39 0.99
C ASP A 174 -11.86 11.49 1.53
N ASP A 175 -12.64 11.13 2.55
CA ASP A 175 -13.50 12.02 3.34
C ASP A 175 -12.93 12.28 4.76
N GLY A 176 -11.60 12.21 4.92
CA GLY A 176 -10.90 12.45 6.19
C GLY A 176 -10.92 13.91 6.64
N HIS A 177 -10.16 14.26 7.68
CA HIS A 177 -10.18 15.63 8.24
C HIS A 177 -9.55 16.71 7.33
N GLY A 178 -8.78 16.31 6.30
CA GLY A 178 -8.04 17.21 5.41
C GLY A 178 -6.92 17.98 6.11
N MET A 179 -6.14 18.77 5.37
CA MET A 179 -4.94 19.45 5.89
C MET A 179 -5.05 20.98 5.84
N SER A 180 -4.60 21.63 6.91
CA SER A 180 -4.24 23.05 6.92
C SER A 180 -2.99 23.34 6.08
N HIS A 181 -2.66 24.63 5.89
CA HIS A 181 -1.41 25.03 5.26
C HIS A 181 -0.17 24.43 5.93
N GLN A 182 -0.12 24.39 7.26
CA GLN A 182 1.04 23.87 8.00
C GLN A 182 1.19 22.36 7.82
N GLU A 183 0.08 21.62 7.78
CA GLU A 183 0.07 20.17 7.60
C GLU A 183 0.41 19.78 6.16
N ILE A 184 -0.15 20.45 5.14
CA ILE A 184 0.20 20.14 3.74
C ILE A 184 1.67 20.47 3.44
N VAL A 185 2.21 21.57 4.01
CA VAL A 185 3.64 21.90 3.91
C VAL A 185 4.49 20.83 4.61
N ARG A 186 4.16 20.43 5.85
CA ARG A 186 4.84 19.31 6.53
C ARG A 186 4.78 18.00 5.72
N MET A 187 3.64 17.73 5.10
CA MET A 187 3.39 16.53 4.28
C MET A 187 4.24 16.50 2.99
N ILE A 188 4.59 17.65 2.40
CA ILE A 188 5.56 17.72 1.28
C ILE A 188 7.03 17.83 1.73
N SER A 189 7.33 18.40 2.90
CA SER A 189 8.70 18.55 3.42
C SER A 189 9.38 17.21 3.73
N PHE A 190 10.68 17.10 3.41
CA PHE A 190 11.48 15.90 3.64
C PHE A 190 12.09 15.89 5.03
N GLY A 191 11.74 14.87 5.83
CA GLY A 191 12.11 14.79 7.24
C GLY A 191 11.29 15.76 8.09
N HIS A 192 10.43 15.21 8.94
CA HIS A 192 9.81 15.96 10.02
C HIS A 192 9.70 15.06 11.24
N VAL A 193 9.98 15.62 12.42
CA VAL A 193 9.52 15.01 13.68
C VAL A 193 7.99 15.07 13.63
N GLN A 194 7.34 13.91 13.67
CA GLN A 194 5.91 13.88 13.91
C GLN A 194 5.64 14.28 15.36
N PRO A 195 4.49 14.91 15.66
CA PRO A 195 4.00 14.94 17.02
C PRO A 195 3.94 13.51 17.56
N GLU A 196 4.27 13.31 18.84
CA GLU A 196 3.86 12.09 19.54
C GLU A 196 2.33 12.02 19.45
N ALA A 197 1.83 11.02 18.72
CA ALA A 197 0.40 10.87 18.50
C ALA A 197 -0.19 10.08 19.66
N ASP A 198 -1.15 10.67 20.39
CA ASP A 198 -1.96 10.00 21.41
C ASP A 198 -2.87 8.87 20.85
N ASP A 199 -2.68 8.49 19.59
CA ASP A 199 -3.46 7.55 18.80
C ASP A 199 -2.64 6.27 18.56
N PRO A 200 -2.79 5.22 19.37
CA PRO A 200 -2.01 3.98 19.26
C PRO A 200 -2.31 3.17 17.99
N ASP A 201 -3.28 3.59 17.18
CA ASP A 201 -3.64 3.00 15.88
C ASP A 201 -2.93 3.68 14.67
N HIS A 202 -2.15 4.74 14.89
CA HIS A 202 -1.55 5.56 13.82
C HIS A 202 -0.43 4.81 13.06
N ILE A 203 -0.58 4.64 11.74
CA ILE A 203 0.34 3.83 10.91
C ILE A 203 1.54 4.67 10.44
N GLY A 204 1.29 5.89 10.00
CA GLY A 204 2.32 6.76 9.45
C GLY A 204 3.33 7.17 10.51
N ARG A 205 4.49 6.51 10.60
CA ARG A 205 5.60 6.92 11.51
C ARG A 205 6.80 7.60 10.84
N PHE A 206 7.01 7.38 9.55
CA PHE A 206 8.29 7.74 8.88
C PHE A 206 8.29 9.12 8.19
N GLY A 207 7.16 9.84 8.15
CA GLY A 207 7.04 11.16 7.50
C GLY A 207 7.26 11.23 5.97
N ILE A 208 7.61 10.11 5.32
CA ILE A 208 7.98 10.04 3.89
C ILE A 208 6.94 9.36 2.98
N GLY A 209 5.96 8.63 3.54
CA GLY A 209 5.07 7.72 2.81
C GLY A 209 4.38 8.30 1.57
N PHE A 210 3.83 9.52 1.67
CA PHE A 210 3.23 10.20 0.51
C PHE A 210 4.23 10.38 -0.65
N LYS A 211 5.47 10.80 -0.36
CA LYS A 211 6.47 11.11 -1.40
C LYS A 211 7.01 9.85 -2.05
N THR A 212 7.31 8.81 -1.25
CA THR A 212 7.76 7.51 -1.77
C THR A 212 6.65 6.80 -2.55
N GLY A 213 5.41 6.89 -2.07
CA GLY A 213 4.23 6.37 -2.75
C GLY A 213 3.97 7.06 -4.09
N ALA A 214 3.77 8.39 -4.07
CA ALA A 214 3.47 9.15 -5.27
C ALA A 214 4.56 9.02 -6.36
N MET A 215 5.84 9.15 -6.00
CA MET A 215 6.96 9.07 -6.94
C MET A 215 7.31 7.65 -7.40
N ARG A 216 6.74 6.61 -6.77
CA ARG A 216 6.74 5.24 -7.31
C ARG A 216 5.65 5.05 -8.37
N LEU A 217 4.49 5.68 -8.19
CA LEU A 217 3.28 5.46 -8.99
C LEU A 217 3.28 6.25 -10.30
N GLY A 218 3.84 7.47 -10.29
CA GLY A 218 4.01 8.30 -11.47
C GLY A 218 5.04 9.41 -11.27
N LYS A 219 5.34 10.16 -12.32
CA LYS A 219 6.30 11.28 -12.26
C LYS A 219 5.77 12.50 -11.52
N ASP A 220 4.45 12.70 -11.54
CA ASP A 220 3.82 13.96 -11.17
C ASP A 220 2.54 13.71 -10.37
N ALA A 221 2.37 14.43 -9.26
CA ALA A 221 1.26 14.29 -8.33
C ALA A 221 0.75 15.65 -7.86
N LEU A 222 -0.57 15.86 -7.92
CA LEU A 222 -1.26 17.03 -7.39
C LEU A 222 -2.18 16.61 -6.24
N VAL A 223 -2.14 17.36 -5.15
CA VAL A 223 -3.00 17.16 -3.98
C VAL A 223 -3.93 18.35 -3.85
N LEU A 224 -5.24 18.08 -3.80
CA LEU A 224 -6.25 19.01 -3.28
C LEU A 224 -6.67 18.52 -1.89
N THR A 225 -6.77 19.42 -0.91
CA THR A 225 -7.21 19.05 0.44
C THR A 225 -8.07 20.15 1.05
N GLN A 226 -9.05 19.78 1.89
CA GLN A 226 -9.98 20.71 2.50
C GLN A 226 -10.25 20.36 3.96
N THR A 227 -10.08 21.34 4.85
CA THR A 227 -10.61 21.35 6.22
C THR A 227 -11.90 22.19 6.25
N ALA A 228 -12.58 22.26 7.40
CA ALA A 228 -13.74 23.15 7.57
C ALA A 228 -13.42 24.65 7.30
N ASN A 229 -12.15 25.07 7.44
CA ASN A 229 -11.70 26.46 7.42
C ASN A 229 -10.69 26.80 6.32
N SER A 230 -10.09 25.81 5.66
CA SER A 230 -9.01 25.99 4.67
C SER A 230 -9.11 25.01 3.52
N ARG A 231 -8.59 25.39 2.35
CA ARG A 231 -8.38 24.49 1.22
C ARG A 231 -6.99 24.75 0.65
N SER A 232 -6.25 23.69 0.34
CA SER A 232 -4.88 23.83 -0.19
C SER A 232 -4.67 22.95 -1.42
N ILE A 233 -3.82 23.45 -2.32
CA ILE A 233 -3.29 22.75 -3.48
C ILE A 233 -1.79 22.59 -3.26
N ALA A 234 -1.24 21.39 -3.46
CA ALA A 234 0.21 21.17 -3.54
C ALA A 234 0.55 20.34 -4.79
N PHE A 235 1.70 20.61 -5.40
CA PHE A 235 2.10 19.97 -6.66
C PHE A 235 3.54 19.43 -6.58
N LEU A 236 3.67 18.11 -6.45
CA LEU A 236 4.93 17.38 -6.38
C LEU A 236 5.22 16.77 -7.75
N SER A 237 6.14 17.38 -8.51
CA SER A 237 6.35 17.04 -9.92
C SER A 237 7.81 16.90 -10.28
N GLN A 238 8.14 15.81 -10.99
CA GLN A 238 9.44 15.63 -11.62
C GLN A 238 9.54 16.46 -12.90
N SER A 239 8.47 16.59 -13.70
CA SER A 239 8.50 17.36 -14.95
C SER A 239 8.61 18.88 -14.73
N LEU A 240 8.07 19.43 -13.64
CA LEU A 240 8.29 20.82 -13.23
C LEU A 240 9.75 21.10 -12.84
N ASN A 241 10.45 20.08 -12.33
CA ASN A 241 11.79 20.22 -11.77
C ASN A 241 12.88 19.60 -12.67
N GLU A 242 12.54 19.26 -13.90
CA GLU A 242 13.51 18.79 -14.90
C GLU A 242 14.40 19.97 -15.34
N GLY A 243 15.72 19.82 -15.16
CA GLY A 243 16.69 20.88 -15.46
C GLY A 243 16.83 22.00 -14.41
N LYS A 244 16.20 21.88 -13.22
CA LYS A 244 16.42 22.82 -12.10
C LYS A 244 17.50 22.30 -11.13
N ASP A 245 18.30 23.21 -10.59
CA ASP A 245 19.30 22.87 -9.54
C ASP A 245 18.65 22.51 -8.19
N ASN A 246 17.50 23.13 -7.89
CA ASN A 246 16.79 23.03 -6.62
C ASN A 246 15.37 22.50 -6.83
N LEU A 247 14.88 21.71 -5.88
CA LEU A 247 13.51 21.17 -5.88
C LEU A 247 12.48 22.22 -5.44
N GLU A 248 11.61 22.60 -6.37
CA GLU A 248 10.45 23.46 -6.16
C GLU A 248 9.17 22.62 -6.00
N ILE A 249 8.34 22.94 -5.01
CA ILE A 249 7.04 22.30 -4.78
C ILE A 249 5.99 23.41 -4.61
N PRO A 250 5.26 23.81 -5.68
CA PRO A 250 4.24 24.84 -5.59
C PRO A 250 3.12 24.46 -4.63
N VAL A 251 2.81 25.37 -3.70
CA VAL A 251 1.67 25.29 -2.78
C VAL A 251 0.80 26.53 -2.95
N VAL A 252 -0.53 26.35 -2.95
CA VAL A 252 -1.51 27.44 -2.98
C VAL A 252 -2.58 27.17 -1.93
N SER A 253 -2.60 27.97 -0.88
CA SER A 253 -3.55 27.85 0.23
C SER A 253 -4.62 28.94 0.20
N TYR A 254 -5.83 28.55 0.61
CA TYR A 254 -7.03 29.37 0.68
C TYR A 254 -7.67 29.23 2.05
N ARG A 255 -8.23 30.32 2.55
CA ARG A 255 -8.95 30.41 3.82
C ARG A 255 -10.41 30.71 3.57
N ARG A 256 -11.28 30.11 4.39
CA ARG A 256 -12.72 30.38 4.35
C ARG A 256 -13.03 31.74 4.99
N ILE A 257 -13.72 32.60 4.25
CA ILE A 257 -14.19 33.92 4.69
C ILE A 257 -15.69 34.00 4.35
N GLY A 258 -16.54 33.86 5.37
CA GLY A 258 -17.97 33.64 5.17
C GLY A 258 -18.21 32.34 4.41
N GLN A 259 -18.90 32.44 3.26
CA GLN A 259 -19.16 31.30 2.36
C GLN A 259 -18.03 31.07 1.34
N PHE A 260 -17.15 32.05 1.12
CA PHE A 260 -16.14 32.03 0.06
C PHE A 260 -14.80 31.44 0.53
N MET A 261 -14.03 30.90 -0.42
CA MET A 261 -12.61 30.54 -0.22
C MET A 261 -11.73 31.59 -0.90
N GLU A 262 -10.98 32.35 -0.10
CA GLU A 262 -10.09 33.42 -0.59
C GLU A 262 -8.62 33.02 -0.39
N VAL A 263 -7.71 33.60 -1.17
CA VAL A 263 -6.26 33.29 -1.10
C VAL A 263 -5.75 33.68 0.30
N ASP A 264 -5.10 32.76 1.01
CA ASP A 264 -4.67 33.02 2.39
C ASP A 264 -3.40 33.87 2.43
N THR A 265 -3.59 35.19 2.48
CA THR A 265 -2.51 36.18 2.56
C THR A 265 -1.73 36.16 3.88
N SER A 266 -2.18 35.38 4.89
CA SER A 266 -1.43 35.22 6.15
C SER A 266 -0.33 34.18 6.09
N VAL A 267 -0.33 33.31 5.06
CA VAL A 267 0.70 32.26 4.85
C VAL A 267 1.45 32.36 3.52
N GLN A 268 0.94 33.12 2.55
CA GLN A 268 1.56 33.27 1.23
C GLN A 268 1.25 34.63 0.58
N ASN A 269 2.22 35.20 -0.13
CA ASN A 269 2.01 36.43 -0.90
C ASN A 269 1.12 36.19 -2.12
N GLU A 270 0.28 37.17 -2.49
CA GLU A 270 -0.56 37.08 -3.69
C GLU A 270 0.24 36.83 -4.98
N SER A 271 1.42 37.42 -5.11
CA SER A 271 2.32 37.21 -6.26
C SER A 271 2.82 35.77 -6.33
N SER A 272 3.26 35.21 -5.20
CA SER A 272 3.67 33.80 -5.07
C SER A 272 2.50 32.85 -5.34
N ALA A 273 1.30 33.15 -4.85
CA ALA A 273 0.10 32.36 -5.13
C ALA A 273 -0.27 32.37 -6.61
N LYS A 274 -0.20 33.53 -7.29
CA LYS A 274 -0.44 33.66 -8.73
C LYS A 274 0.62 32.93 -9.56
N TYR A 275 1.90 32.99 -9.16
CA TYR A 275 2.98 32.23 -9.78
C TYR A 275 2.74 30.72 -9.64
N ASN A 276 2.52 30.22 -8.42
CA ASN A 276 2.27 28.80 -8.16
C ASN A 276 1.04 28.29 -8.93
N LEU A 277 -0.06 29.07 -9.00
CA LEU A 277 -1.23 28.74 -9.83
C LEU A 277 -0.95 28.76 -11.33
N LYS A 278 -0.05 29.61 -11.83
CA LYS A 278 0.37 29.58 -13.24
C LYS A 278 1.15 28.30 -13.52
N VAL A 279 2.17 28.02 -12.70
CA VAL A 279 3.05 26.86 -12.82
C VAL A 279 2.25 25.56 -12.79
N ILE A 280 1.28 25.41 -11.88
CA ILE A 280 0.40 24.24 -11.82
C ILE A 280 -0.38 24.05 -13.13
N LYS A 281 -0.94 25.10 -13.72
CA LYS A 281 -1.69 25.02 -15.00
C LYS A 281 -0.82 24.74 -16.23
N GLU A 282 0.47 25.05 -16.14
CA GLU A 282 1.45 24.93 -17.24
C GLU A 282 2.08 23.53 -17.26
N PHE A 283 2.34 22.94 -16.09
CA PHE A 283 3.02 21.65 -15.93
C PHE A 283 2.10 20.48 -15.52
N SER A 284 0.77 20.68 -15.42
CA SER A 284 -0.19 19.61 -15.13
C SER A 284 -1.40 19.62 -16.07
N PRO A 285 -2.18 18.53 -16.14
CA PRO A 285 -3.49 18.52 -16.82
C PRO A 285 -4.54 19.45 -16.18
N PHE A 286 -4.28 19.99 -14.99
CA PHE A 286 -5.25 20.75 -14.20
C PHE A 286 -5.31 22.22 -14.61
N ASP A 287 -6.26 22.54 -15.50
CA ASP A 287 -6.67 23.93 -15.69
C ASP A 287 -7.68 24.41 -14.61
N LYS A 288 -8.07 25.68 -14.71
CA LYS A 288 -8.98 26.35 -13.78
C LYS A 288 -10.34 25.65 -13.62
N TYR A 289 -10.88 25.03 -14.67
CA TYR A 289 -12.15 24.34 -14.63
C TYR A 289 -12.01 22.97 -13.95
N LEU A 290 -10.96 22.20 -14.26
CA LEU A 290 -10.72 20.91 -13.62
C LEU A 290 -10.41 21.07 -12.11
N ILE A 291 -9.64 22.09 -11.72
CA ILE A 291 -9.43 22.41 -10.29
C ILE A 291 -10.76 22.76 -9.61
N GLY A 292 -11.62 23.55 -10.27
CA GLY A 292 -12.95 23.89 -9.75
C GLY A 292 -13.86 22.68 -9.60
N GLU A 293 -13.91 21.81 -10.61
CA GLU A 293 -14.68 20.56 -10.62
C GLU A 293 -14.27 19.65 -9.46
N LYS A 294 -12.97 19.34 -9.33
CA LYS A 294 -12.46 18.46 -8.27
C LYS A 294 -12.61 19.10 -6.89
N ALA A 295 -12.41 20.41 -6.75
CA ALA A 295 -12.71 21.12 -5.51
C ALA A 295 -14.22 21.14 -5.17
N GLY A 296 -15.11 21.03 -6.17
CA GLY A 296 -16.55 20.92 -6.00
C GLY A 296 -17.03 19.56 -5.46
N LEU A 297 -16.20 18.51 -5.55
CA LEU A 297 -16.45 17.21 -4.91
C LEU A 297 -16.43 17.31 -3.37
N PHE A 298 -15.77 18.31 -2.81
CA PHE A 298 -15.88 18.65 -1.38
C PHE A 298 -17.21 19.41 -1.13
N SER A 299 -18.33 18.68 -1.16
CA SER A 299 -19.68 19.20 -0.97
C SER A 299 -19.85 20.02 0.33
N GLY A 300 -20.06 21.33 0.19
CA GLY A 300 -20.38 22.26 1.28
C GLY A 300 -19.28 22.39 2.35
N ASN A 301 -19.46 21.67 3.46
CA ASN A 301 -18.56 21.68 4.63
C ASN A 301 -17.82 20.34 4.82
N SER A 302 -17.92 19.39 3.89
CA SER A 302 -17.13 18.17 3.94
C SER A 302 -15.63 18.47 3.92
N THR A 303 -14.88 17.70 4.69
CA THR A 303 -13.42 17.67 4.68
C THR A 303 -12.91 16.51 3.82
N GLY A 304 -11.61 16.47 3.57
CA GLY A 304 -10.96 15.32 2.93
C GLY A 304 -9.74 15.71 2.10
N THR A 305 -9.12 14.71 1.47
CA THR A 305 -8.02 14.89 0.51
C THR A 305 -8.29 14.14 -0.80
N GLN A 306 -7.77 14.71 -1.89
CA GLN A 306 -7.82 14.15 -3.23
C GLN A 306 -6.41 14.20 -3.81
N ILE A 307 -5.86 13.06 -4.16
CA ILE A 307 -4.51 12.88 -4.71
C ILE A 307 -4.64 12.38 -6.14
N PHE A 308 -4.08 13.13 -7.08
CA PHE A 308 -4.11 12.84 -8.51
C PHE A 308 -2.69 12.62 -9.01
N ILE A 309 -2.39 11.42 -9.49
CA ILE A 309 -1.05 11.02 -9.95
C ILE A 309 -1.15 10.66 -11.43
N TRP A 310 -0.29 11.24 -12.26
CA TRP A 310 -0.23 10.96 -13.70
C TRP A 310 1.22 10.77 -14.16
N ASN A 311 1.41 10.61 -15.48
CA ASN A 311 2.68 10.14 -16.04
C ASN A 311 3.14 8.86 -15.33
N LEU A 312 2.18 7.91 -15.23
CA LEU A 312 2.27 6.68 -14.44
C LEU A 312 3.44 5.78 -14.87
N ASP A 313 3.91 4.97 -13.94
CA ASP A 313 5.00 4.01 -14.14
C ASP A 313 4.78 3.09 -15.36
N VAL A 314 5.85 2.86 -16.12
CA VAL A 314 5.82 2.15 -17.41
C VAL A 314 6.62 0.86 -17.38
N TRP A 315 6.00 -0.20 -17.88
CA TRP A 315 6.63 -1.49 -18.15
C TRP A 315 6.74 -1.71 -19.66
N GLY A 316 7.88 -1.33 -20.22
CA GLY A 316 8.12 -1.35 -21.66
C GLY A 316 7.24 -0.33 -22.40
N SER A 317 6.45 -0.81 -23.36
CA SER A 317 5.50 0.01 -24.13
C SER A 317 4.13 0.22 -23.44
N ASN A 318 3.94 -0.33 -22.24
CA ASN A 318 2.69 -0.32 -21.50
C ASN A 318 2.87 0.28 -20.10
N TYR A 319 1.79 0.54 -19.37
CA TYR A 319 1.86 0.91 -17.95
C TYR A 319 2.11 -0.31 -17.06
N SER A 320 2.82 -0.13 -15.93
CA SER A 320 3.03 -1.18 -14.92
C SER A 320 1.72 -1.66 -14.29
N LEU A 321 0.71 -0.79 -14.28
CA LEU A 321 -0.66 -1.12 -13.90
C LEU A 321 -1.55 -1.44 -15.12
N GLN A 322 -2.55 -2.26 -14.86
CA GLN A 322 -3.71 -2.58 -15.68
C GLN A 322 -4.94 -2.19 -14.87
N TRP A 323 -6.02 -1.75 -15.50
CA TRP A 323 -7.27 -1.44 -14.80
C TRP A 323 -8.48 -1.83 -15.63
N GLU A 324 -9.52 -2.25 -14.93
CA GLU A 324 -10.77 -2.75 -15.49
C GLU A 324 -11.92 -2.03 -14.79
N ALA A 325 -12.72 -1.28 -15.56
CA ALA A 325 -13.78 -0.43 -15.01
C ALA A 325 -14.90 -1.29 -14.38
N GLY A 326 -15.38 -0.88 -13.20
CA GLY A 326 -16.54 -1.50 -12.57
C GLY A 326 -17.84 -1.10 -13.27
N MET A 327 -18.76 -2.06 -13.43
CA MET A 327 -20.08 -1.74 -13.97
C MET A 327 -20.97 -1.10 -12.89
N SER A 328 -21.25 0.20 -13.06
CA SER A 328 -22.20 0.95 -12.23
C SER A 328 -23.65 0.48 -12.43
N GLY A 329 -24.03 -0.63 -11.80
CA GLY A 329 -25.36 -1.21 -12.02
C GLY A 329 -25.68 -2.52 -11.30
N GLY A 330 -25.27 -2.68 -10.03
CA GLY A 330 -25.80 -3.69 -9.08
C GLY A 330 -25.58 -5.18 -9.38
N SER A 331 -25.22 -5.57 -10.60
CA SER A 331 -25.00 -6.95 -11.00
C SER A 331 -23.60 -7.44 -10.58
N SER A 332 -23.52 -8.67 -10.07
CA SER A 332 -22.32 -9.18 -9.39
C SER A 332 -21.12 -9.51 -10.29
N PHE A 333 -21.26 -9.38 -11.61
CA PHE A 333 -20.39 -10.02 -12.60
C PHE A 333 -19.15 -9.19 -13.01
N HIS A 334 -19.16 -7.87 -12.85
CA HIS A 334 -18.04 -7.00 -13.24
C HIS A 334 -17.69 -5.99 -12.14
N GLN A 335 -17.01 -6.51 -11.10
CA GLN A 335 -16.41 -5.73 -10.02
C GLN A 335 -15.02 -5.24 -10.49
N GLY A 336 -14.91 -3.95 -10.78
CA GLY A 336 -13.68 -3.37 -11.34
C GLY A 336 -12.46 -3.52 -10.43
N ASP A 337 -11.26 -3.52 -11.01
CA ASP A 337 -10.01 -3.73 -10.27
C ASP A 337 -8.83 -2.98 -10.92
N ILE A 338 -7.76 -2.82 -10.15
CA ILE A 338 -6.45 -2.34 -10.60
C ILE A 338 -5.46 -3.47 -10.37
N LEU A 339 -4.80 -3.92 -11.43
CA LEU A 339 -3.93 -5.09 -11.43
C LEU A 339 -2.47 -4.70 -11.72
N ILE A 340 -1.51 -5.38 -11.10
CA ILE A 340 -0.11 -5.31 -11.55
C ILE A 340 -0.02 -6.11 -12.85
N ARG A 341 0.32 -5.45 -13.97
CA ARG A 341 0.28 -6.07 -15.32
C ARG A 341 1.18 -7.30 -15.44
N SER A 342 2.29 -7.34 -14.71
CA SER A 342 3.23 -8.46 -14.72
C SER A 342 2.68 -9.73 -14.07
N ARG A 343 1.66 -9.61 -13.20
CA ARG A 343 1.05 -10.67 -12.38
C ARG A 343 2.08 -11.59 -11.68
N ARG A 344 3.28 -11.06 -11.41
CA ARG A 344 4.36 -11.78 -10.73
C ARG A 344 4.02 -11.94 -9.26
N ILE A 345 4.12 -13.18 -8.79
CA ILE A 345 3.91 -13.57 -7.39
C ILE A 345 5.15 -13.18 -6.59
N ARG A 346 4.98 -12.71 -5.35
CA ARG A 346 6.10 -12.45 -4.43
C ARG A 346 6.78 -13.78 -4.09
N SER A 347 8.12 -13.80 -4.11
CA SER A 347 8.87 -15.00 -3.70
C SER A 347 8.69 -15.24 -2.20
N ARG A 348 8.38 -16.49 -1.82
CA ARG A 348 8.26 -16.94 -0.43
C ARG A 348 8.82 -18.37 -0.33
N PRO A 349 9.64 -18.72 0.68
CA PRO A 349 10.09 -20.11 0.89
C PRO A 349 8.91 -21.09 0.92
N GLY A 350 9.08 -22.31 0.41
CA GLY A 350 8.02 -23.34 0.40
C GLY A 350 6.77 -23.03 -0.45
N GLN A 351 6.72 -21.92 -1.19
CA GLN A 351 5.52 -21.53 -1.96
C GLN A 351 5.36 -22.34 -3.25
N ILE A 352 4.41 -23.28 -3.22
CA ILE A 352 3.99 -24.08 -4.39
C ILE A 352 2.98 -23.33 -5.29
N SER A 353 2.13 -22.48 -4.72
CA SER A 353 1.04 -21.81 -5.44
C SER A 353 1.53 -20.90 -6.57
N GLN A 354 0.89 -21.06 -7.74
CA GLN A 354 1.01 -20.17 -8.89
C GLN A 354 -0.19 -19.19 -9.00
N LYS A 355 -0.94 -18.98 -7.91
CA LYS A 355 -2.09 -18.07 -7.85
C LYS A 355 -2.22 -17.45 -6.46
N VAL A 356 -1.56 -16.30 -6.28
CA VAL A 356 -1.71 -15.45 -5.08
C VAL A 356 -2.29 -14.09 -5.51
N PRO A 357 -3.63 -13.93 -5.58
CA PRO A 357 -4.26 -12.71 -6.08
C PRO A 357 -3.86 -11.46 -5.31
N LEU A 358 -3.61 -11.59 -4.00
CA LEU A 358 -3.10 -10.51 -3.15
C LEU A 358 -1.83 -9.85 -3.70
N ASP A 359 -0.97 -10.59 -4.40
CA ASP A 359 0.28 -10.05 -4.95
C ASP A 359 0.09 -9.20 -6.22
N TYR A 360 -1.07 -9.25 -6.89
CA TYR A 360 -1.28 -8.58 -8.17
C TYR A 360 -2.69 -7.99 -8.43
N SER A 361 -3.67 -8.18 -7.54
CA SER A 361 -5.00 -7.57 -7.58
C SER A 361 -5.18 -6.62 -6.40
N LEU A 362 -5.43 -5.34 -6.68
CA LEU A 362 -5.53 -4.31 -5.66
C LEU A 362 -6.76 -4.55 -4.78
N ARG A 363 -7.88 -4.96 -5.38
CA ARG A 363 -9.07 -5.45 -4.67
C ARG A 363 -8.72 -6.57 -3.70
N SER A 364 -8.00 -7.60 -4.15
CA SER A 364 -7.63 -8.76 -3.32
C SER A 364 -6.70 -8.39 -2.15
N TYR A 365 -5.83 -7.40 -2.33
CA TYR A 365 -4.98 -6.88 -1.25
C TYR A 365 -5.77 -6.03 -0.25
N LEU A 366 -6.60 -5.11 -0.74
CA LEU A 366 -7.41 -4.22 0.10
C LEU A 366 -8.56 -4.93 0.85
N GLU A 367 -8.89 -6.17 0.49
CA GLU A 367 -9.79 -7.01 1.29
C GLU A 367 -9.25 -7.34 2.69
N VAL A 368 -7.92 -7.39 2.85
CA VAL A 368 -7.24 -7.83 4.09
C VAL A 368 -6.14 -6.86 4.56
N ILE A 369 -6.03 -5.66 3.97
CA ILE A 369 -4.97 -4.70 4.29
C ILE A 369 -4.98 -4.24 5.77
N PHE A 370 -6.15 -4.25 6.40
CA PHE A 370 -6.34 -3.92 7.83
C PHE A 370 -6.88 -5.12 8.60
N PHE A 371 -6.37 -5.31 9.83
CA PHE A 371 -6.80 -6.35 10.78
C PHE A 371 -8.29 -6.20 11.12
N ASP A 372 -8.71 -4.95 11.37
CA ASP A 372 -10.10 -4.56 11.57
C ASP A 372 -10.48 -3.41 10.62
N PRO A 373 -11.02 -3.70 9.43
CA PRO A 373 -11.24 -2.69 8.40
C PRO A 373 -12.47 -1.81 8.70
N ARG A 374 -12.25 -0.64 9.31
CA ARG A 374 -13.30 0.37 9.65
C ARG A 374 -13.58 1.42 8.55
N MET A 375 -12.73 1.57 7.55
CA MET A 375 -12.93 2.47 6.39
C MET A 375 -13.61 1.74 5.21
N LYS A 376 -14.53 2.39 4.47
CA LYS A 376 -15.15 1.81 3.26
C LYS A 376 -14.28 2.08 2.04
N ILE A 377 -13.63 1.06 1.49
CA ILE A 377 -12.74 1.23 0.32
C ILE A 377 -13.47 0.86 -0.98
N TYR A 378 -13.26 1.65 -2.03
CA TYR A 378 -13.81 1.45 -3.38
C TYR A 378 -12.66 1.43 -4.39
N VAL A 379 -12.67 0.46 -5.32
CA VAL A 379 -11.71 0.37 -6.43
C VAL A 379 -12.49 0.34 -7.73
N GLN A 380 -12.18 1.24 -8.67
CA GLN A 380 -12.85 1.35 -9.97
C GLN A 380 -14.38 1.41 -9.82
N GLY A 381 -14.86 2.31 -8.94
CA GLY A 381 -16.27 2.50 -8.59
C GLY A 381 -16.92 1.42 -7.72
N ALA A 382 -16.32 0.22 -7.62
CA ALA A 382 -16.91 -0.91 -6.91
C ALA A 382 -16.33 -1.10 -5.50
N ARG A 383 -17.20 -1.15 -4.48
CA ARG A 383 -16.85 -1.40 -3.07
C ARG A 383 -16.00 -2.66 -2.92
N VAL A 384 -14.92 -2.60 -2.13
CA VAL A 384 -14.10 -3.75 -1.74
C VAL A 384 -14.75 -4.47 -0.55
N LYS A 385 -14.75 -5.81 -0.56
CA LYS A 385 -15.33 -6.63 0.51
C LYS A 385 -14.33 -6.87 1.65
N CYS A 386 -13.83 -5.76 2.22
CA CYS A 386 -12.89 -5.80 3.34
C CYS A 386 -13.42 -6.66 4.50
N ARG A 387 -12.59 -7.55 5.04
CA ARG A 387 -12.97 -8.53 6.07
C ARG A 387 -11.89 -8.66 7.14
N PRO A 388 -12.23 -8.76 8.44
CA PRO A 388 -11.26 -9.11 9.48
C PRO A 388 -10.82 -10.56 9.24
N LEU A 389 -9.58 -10.77 8.76
CA LEU A 389 -9.15 -12.07 8.24
C LEU A 389 -9.32 -13.19 9.28
N ALA A 390 -8.91 -12.92 10.53
CA ALA A 390 -9.05 -13.81 11.68
C ALA A 390 -10.51 -14.29 11.90
N LYS A 391 -11.49 -13.38 11.77
CA LYS A 391 -12.93 -13.67 11.94
C LYS A 391 -13.54 -14.41 10.73
N SER A 392 -12.76 -14.75 9.71
CA SER A 392 -13.21 -15.41 8.47
C SER A 392 -12.64 -16.82 8.25
N LEU A 393 -12.03 -17.41 9.28
CA LEU A 393 -11.46 -18.76 9.27
C LEU A 393 -12.45 -19.82 9.79
N ASN A 394 -12.07 -21.10 9.66
CA ASN A 394 -12.84 -22.28 10.05
C ASN A 394 -12.00 -23.23 10.94
N ASN A 395 -12.62 -23.87 11.92
CA ASN A 395 -11.97 -24.61 13.01
C ASN A 395 -10.89 -23.73 13.66
N THR A 396 -11.27 -22.50 13.99
CA THR A 396 -10.36 -21.48 14.51
C THR A 396 -9.97 -21.79 15.95
N ILE A 397 -8.69 -21.60 16.27
CA ILE A 397 -8.17 -21.53 17.64
C ILE A 397 -7.49 -20.18 17.88
N ILE A 398 -7.47 -19.76 19.14
CA ILE A 398 -6.79 -18.55 19.61
C ILE A 398 -5.73 -19.00 20.62
N GLU A 399 -4.46 -18.94 20.24
CA GLU A 399 -3.32 -19.28 21.09
C GLU A 399 -2.71 -17.99 21.65
N ASN A 400 -2.54 -17.92 22.96
CA ASN A 400 -1.89 -16.80 23.63
C ASN A 400 -0.51 -17.25 24.12
N GLY A 401 0.55 -16.54 23.72
CA GLY A 401 1.93 -16.82 24.12
C GLY A 401 2.62 -15.59 24.68
N ILE A 402 3.88 -15.77 25.08
CA ILE A 402 4.79 -14.71 25.49
C ILE A 402 6.06 -14.85 24.64
N VAL A 403 6.41 -13.81 23.89
CA VAL A 403 7.62 -13.74 23.05
C VAL A 403 8.43 -12.53 23.52
N MET A 404 9.72 -12.71 23.81
CA MET A 404 10.59 -11.67 24.40
C MET A 404 9.98 -10.94 25.62
N GLY A 405 9.25 -11.67 26.46
CA GLY A 405 8.57 -11.13 27.65
C GLY A 405 7.28 -10.35 27.38
N LYS A 406 6.86 -10.21 26.12
CA LYS A 406 5.65 -9.48 25.70
C LYS A 406 4.55 -10.46 25.27
N PRO A 407 3.26 -10.15 25.52
CA PRO A 407 2.16 -11.01 25.09
C PRO A 407 2.02 -11.02 23.56
N VAL A 408 1.65 -12.18 23.00
CA VAL A 408 1.33 -12.34 21.57
C VAL A 408 0.09 -13.23 21.44
N GLN A 409 -0.91 -12.77 20.67
CA GLN A 409 -2.11 -13.56 20.38
C GLN A 409 -2.14 -13.98 18.90
N LEU A 410 -2.16 -15.29 18.67
CA LEU A 410 -2.22 -15.91 17.35
C LEU A 410 -3.60 -16.53 17.13
N THR A 411 -4.30 -16.10 16.08
CA THR A 411 -5.48 -16.80 15.57
C THR A 411 -5.06 -17.75 14.45
N LEU A 412 -5.25 -19.06 14.61
CA LEU A 412 -4.99 -20.10 13.59
C LEU A 412 -6.30 -20.73 13.12
N GLY A 413 -6.44 -20.97 11.82
CA GLY A 413 -7.59 -21.66 11.25
C GLY A 413 -7.45 -22.02 9.77
N ARG A 414 -8.51 -22.58 9.18
CA ARG A 414 -8.54 -23.00 7.76
C ARG A 414 -9.38 -22.06 6.91
N SER A 415 -8.96 -21.83 5.67
CA SER A 415 -9.71 -21.08 4.64
C SER A 415 -9.97 -21.95 3.42
N GLN A 416 -11.23 -22.07 2.99
CA GLN A 416 -11.59 -22.74 1.73
C GLN A 416 -10.89 -22.09 0.52
N LEU A 417 -10.82 -20.76 0.51
CA LEU A 417 -10.24 -20.01 -0.62
C LEU A 417 -8.74 -20.27 -0.76
N GLU A 418 -8.03 -20.30 0.36
CA GLU A 418 -6.59 -20.58 0.36
C GLU A 418 -6.32 -22.07 0.10
N TRP A 419 -7.18 -22.96 0.60
CA TRP A 419 -7.13 -24.39 0.27
C TRP A 419 -7.27 -24.64 -1.24
N GLU A 420 -8.27 -24.04 -1.89
CA GLU A 420 -8.48 -24.16 -3.33
C GLU A 420 -7.28 -23.64 -4.13
N GLN A 421 -6.69 -22.52 -3.71
CA GLN A 421 -5.56 -21.87 -4.40
C GLN A 421 -4.19 -22.47 -4.06
N ALA A 422 -4.11 -23.44 -3.14
CA ALA A 422 -2.85 -23.97 -2.57
C ALA A 422 -2.01 -22.89 -1.84
N ASN A 423 -2.68 -21.87 -1.31
CA ASN A 423 -2.10 -20.83 -0.47
C ASN A 423 -2.17 -21.26 1.02
N CYS A 424 -1.36 -20.62 1.85
CA CYS A 424 -1.34 -20.78 3.31
C CYS A 424 -0.28 -19.86 3.95
N GLY A 425 -0.25 -19.77 5.28
CA GLY A 425 0.79 -19.08 6.04
C GLY A 425 0.25 -17.98 6.96
N MET A 426 1.18 -17.26 7.60
CA MET A 426 0.89 -16.23 8.60
C MET A 426 0.67 -14.87 7.94
N PHE A 427 -0.23 -14.08 8.50
CA PHE A 427 -0.48 -12.68 8.17
C PHE A 427 -0.12 -11.84 9.40
N LEU A 428 0.89 -10.99 9.24
CA LEU A 428 1.50 -10.20 10.32
C LEU A 428 1.06 -8.74 10.19
N TYR A 429 0.35 -8.23 11.19
CA TYR A 429 -0.15 -6.86 11.25
C TYR A 429 0.65 -6.02 12.26
N TRP A 430 0.73 -4.71 12.03
CA TRP A 430 1.38 -3.74 12.92
C TRP A 430 0.54 -2.45 12.89
N HIS A 431 0.12 -1.94 14.05
CA HIS A 431 -0.98 -0.99 14.24
C HIS A 431 -2.24 -1.36 13.43
N GLY A 432 -2.60 -2.65 13.39
CA GLY A 432 -3.71 -3.16 12.60
C GLY A 432 -3.49 -3.14 11.09
N ARG A 433 -2.26 -2.90 10.58
CA ARG A 433 -1.92 -2.80 9.15
C ARG A 433 -1.00 -3.93 8.69
N LEU A 434 -1.37 -4.60 7.58
CA LEU A 434 -0.73 -5.82 7.07
C LEU A 434 0.71 -5.60 6.53
N ILE A 435 1.73 -6.05 7.24
CA ILE A 435 3.15 -5.91 6.83
C ILE A 435 3.60 -7.10 5.97
N GLU A 436 3.32 -8.34 6.41
CA GLU A 436 3.63 -9.56 5.65
C GLU A 436 2.41 -10.48 5.54
N ALA A 437 2.24 -11.08 4.34
CA ALA A 437 1.11 -11.95 4.00
C ALA A 437 1.62 -13.29 3.44
N TYR A 438 1.00 -14.39 3.88
CA TYR A 438 1.40 -15.77 3.60
C TYR A 438 2.84 -16.10 4.04
N LYS A 439 3.32 -15.50 5.15
CA LYS A 439 4.63 -15.79 5.72
C LYS A 439 4.71 -17.26 6.15
N ARG A 440 5.82 -17.93 5.81
CA ARG A 440 6.03 -19.36 6.04
C ARG A 440 6.84 -19.55 7.30
N VAL A 441 6.37 -20.46 8.15
CA VAL A 441 6.93 -20.80 9.47
C VAL A 441 6.77 -22.32 9.69
N GLY A 442 7.59 -22.89 10.57
CA GLY A 442 7.54 -24.33 10.88
C GLY A 442 7.72 -25.23 9.64
N SER A 443 7.06 -26.39 9.64
CA SER A 443 7.06 -27.36 8.55
C SER A 443 6.64 -26.78 7.19
N MET A 444 5.82 -25.70 7.17
CA MET A 444 5.34 -25.05 5.95
C MET A 444 6.46 -24.41 5.11
N VAL A 445 7.63 -24.15 5.69
CA VAL A 445 8.83 -23.66 4.98
C VAL A 445 9.39 -24.74 4.05
N HIS A 446 9.32 -26.00 4.47
CA HIS A 446 9.91 -27.15 3.77
C HIS A 446 8.88 -27.94 2.95
N ASN A 447 7.61 -27.95 3.37
CA ASN A 447 6.51 -28.62 2.66
C ASN A 447 5.25 -27.75 2.61
N GLY A 448 5.07 -27.05 1.48
CA GLY A 448 3.93 -26.16 1.24
C GLY A 448 2.58 -26.87 1.07
N ASP A 449 2.53 -28.17 0.79
CA ASP A 449 1.27 -28.91 0.67
C ASP A 449 0.74 -29.35 2.05
N ASN A 450 1.60 -29.64 3.03
CA ASN A 450 1.16 -29.93 4.41
C ASN A 450 0.45 -28.73 5.04
N GLY A 451 1.00 -27.52 4.83
CA GLY A 451 0.41 -26.27 5.31
C GLY A 451 -0.87 -25.84 4.60
N ARG A 452 -1.33 -26.55 3.55
CA ARG A 452 -2.32 -26.05 2.59
C ARG A 452 -3.62 -25.57 3.26
N GLY A 453 -4.07 -24.37 2.87
CA GLY A 453 -5.29 -23.73 3.38
C GLY A 453 -5.23 -23.27 4.84
N ILE A 454 -4.13 -23.49 5.57
CA ILE A 454 -3.93 -22.96 6.92
C ILE A 454 -3.58 -21.47 6.83
N VAL A 455 -4.26 -20.66 7.63
CA VAL A 455 -3.98 -19.24 7.79
C VAL A 455 -3.78 -18.96 9.27
N GLY A 456 -2.67 -18.29 9.60
CA GLY A 456 -2.49 -17.66 10.90
C GLY A 456 -2.61 -16.15 10.78
N VAL A 457 -3.13 -15.50 11.81
CA VAL A 457 -3.32 -14.05 11.88
C VAL A 457 -2.88 -13.57 13.26
N VAL A 458 -1.97 -12.59 13.27
CA VAL A 458 -1.40 -12.01 14.49
C VAL A 458 -1.14 -10.52 14.25
N ASP A 459 -1.43 -9.69 15.24
CA ASP A 459 -0.89 -8.34 15.31
C ASP A 459 0.36 -8.36 16.22
N VAL A 460 1.45 -7.78 15.75
CA VAL A 460 2.79 -7.82 16.37
C VAL A 460 3.22 -6.46 16.90
N THR A 461 2.29 -5.48 16.99
CA THR A 461 2.53 -4.11 17.46
C THR A 461 3.38 -4.06 18.72
N ASP A 462 2.88 -4.65 19.81
CA ASP A 462 3.53 -4.59 21.11
C ASP A 462 4.93 -5.20 21.07
N LEU A 463 5.12 -6.28 20.29
CA LEU A 463 6.41 -6.97 20.15
C LEU A 463 7.45 -6.12 19.41
N ILE A 464 7.05 -5.51 18.29
CA ILE A 464 7.92 -4.87 17.30
C ILE A 464 8.19 -3.37 17.57
N ASP A 465 7.45 -2.75 18.49
CA ASP A 465 7.79 -1.44 19.07
C ASP A 465 8.69 -1.64 20.32
N ASP A 466 9.83 -0.94 20.42
CA ASP A 466 10.70 -1.03 21.61
C ASP A 466 10.21 -0.17 22.80
N GLY A 467 9.16 0.64 22.60
CA GLY A 467 8.62 1.55 23.61
C GLY A 467 9.45 2.83 23.82
N LYS A 468 10.49 3.04 23.00
CA LYS A 468 11.38 4.21 23.01
C LYS A 468 11.48 4.86 21.63
N GLY A 469 10.57 4.50 20.72
CA GLY A 469 10.48 5.01 19.35
C GLY A 469 11.30 4.25 18.31
N HIS A 470 11.98 3.15 18.67
CA HIS A 470 12.59 2.25 17.69
C HIS A 470 11.60 1.16 17.27
N VAL A 471 11.54 0.88 15.95
CA VAL A 471 10.57 -0.03 15.34
C VAL A 471 11.26 -0.88 14.29
N TRP A 472 11.17 -2.21 14.40
CA TRP A 472 11.78 -3.15 13.45
C TRP A 472 10.91 -3.41 12.20
N VAL A 473 10.19 -2.40 11.70
CA VAL A 473 9.45 -2.45 10.43
C VAL A 473 10.25 -1.72 9.37
N HIS A 474 10.29 -2.21 8.12
CA HIS A 474 10.90 -1.47 7.02
C HIS A 474 10.10 -0.21 6.67
N ASN A 475 10.79 0.85 6.23
CA ASN A 475 10.18 2.13 5.84
C ASN A 475 9.15 2.06 4.68
N SER A 476 9.11 0.93 3.95
CA SER A 476 8.13 0.63 2.90
C SER A 476 6.90 -0.14 3.40
N LYS A 477 6.89 -0.56 4.68
CA LYS A 477 5.83 -1.35 5.34
C LYS A 477 5.51 -2.70 4.66
N GLN A 478 6.50 -3.32 3.98
CA GLN A 478 6.33 -4.59 3.24
C GLN A 478 7.06 -5.81 3.84
N GLY A 479 7.69 -5.63 5.00
CA GLY A 479 8.48 -6.62 5.72
C GLY A 479 9.09 -6.05 7.00
N PHE A 480 9.61 -6.93 7.86
CA PHE A 480 10.31 -6.57 9.09
C PHE A 480 11.82 -6.53 8.90
N GLN A 481 12.51 -5.75 9.71
CA GLN A 481 13.97 -5.75 9.83
C GLN A 481 14.43 -7.01 10.58
N ASP A 482 15.60 -7.53 10.25
CA ASP A 482 16.18 -8.69 10.94
C ASP A 482 16.53 -8.33 12.40
N CYS A 483 15.87 -8.98 13.36
CA CYS A 483 16.07 -8.78 14.78
C CYS A 483 15.62 -9.99 15.62
N GLU A 484 16.15 -10.11 16.83
CA GLU A 484 15.88 -11.20 17.78
C GLU A 484 14.36 -11.38 18.05
N ALA A 485 13.63 -10.28 18.25
CA ALA A 485 12.19 -10.30 18.49
C ALA A 485 11.39 -10.85 17.29
N TYR A 486 11.87 -10.65 16.06
CA TYR A 486 11.25 -11.20 14.86
C TYR A 486 11.62 -12.68 14.66
N ALA A 487 12.87 -13.06 14.91
CA ALA A 487 13.32 -14.45 14.80
C ALA A 487 12.63 -15.38 15.82
N GLU A 488 12.53 -14.96 17.09
CA GLU A 488 11.80 -15.73 18.11
C GLU A 488 10.27 -15.75 17.86
N LEU A 489 9.72 -14.71 17.22
CA LEU A 489 8.34 -14.75 16.73
C LEU A 489 8.15 -15.79 15.61
N GLU A 490 9.02 -15.81 14.59
CA GLU A 490 8.93 -16.79 13.49
C GLU A 490 8.98 -18.23 14.00
N LYS A 491 9.86 -18.49 14.98
CA LYS A 491 10.00 -19.76 15.68
C LYS A 491 8.75 -20.12 16.49
N TRP A 492 8.25 -19.22 17.35
CA TRP A 492 7.04 -19.45 18.14
C TRP A 492 5.80 -19.68 17.25
N LEU A 493 5.64 -18.90 16.18
CA LEU A 493 4.60 -19.09 15.17
C LEU A 493 4.73 -20.45 14.47
N GLY A 494 5.95 -20.89 14.19
CA GLY A 494 6.24 -22.20 13.60
C GLY A 494 5.78 -23.35 14.50
N GLU A 495 6.20 -23.34 15.77
CA GLU A 495 5.80 -24.36 16.74
C GLU A 495 4.27 -24.46 16.89
N ARG A 496 3.57 -23.33 17.09
CA ARG A 496 2.11 -23.33 17.25
C ARG A 496 1.38 -23.74 15.97
N ALA A 497 1.93 -23.42 14.79
CA ALA A 497 1.35 -23.81 13.51
C ALA A 497 1.52 -25.32 13.24
N ASP A 498 2.68 -25.90 13.56
CA ASP A 498 2.93 -27.34 13.44
C ASP A 498 2.08 -28.13 14.46
N GLU A 499 1.96 -27.65 15.70
CA GLU A 499 1.00 -28.20 16.67
C GLU A 499 -0.45 -28.20 16.15
N TYR A 500 -0.88 -27.18 15.39
CA TYR A 500 -2.21 -27.15 14.78
C TYR A 500 -2.33 -28.16 13.64
N LEU A 501 -1.28 -28.36 12.84
CA LEU A 501 -1.25 -29.36 11.77
C LEU A 501 -1.44 -30.78 12.32
N ASP A 502 -0.67 -31.15 13.34
CA ASP A 502 -0.75 -32.46 14.00
C ASP A 502 -2.15 -32.71 14.58
N LYS A 503 -2.69 -31.72 15.31
CA LYS A 503 -4.02 -31.82 15.95
C LYS A 503 -5.15 -31.91 14.91
N PHE A 504 -5.17 -31.02 13.90
CA PHE A 504 -6.35 -30.76 13.06
C PHE A 504 -6.24 -31.13 11.57
N VAL A 505 -5.05 -31.41 11.02
CA VAL A 505 -4.90 -31.82 9.62
C VAL A 505 -4.81 -33.34 9.51
N ASP A 506 -3.86 -33.96 10.19
CA ASP A 506 -3.59 -35.40 10.00
C ASP A 506 -4.69 -36.29 10.59
N THR A 507 -5.27 -35.89 11.73
CA THR A 507 -6.52 -36.47 12.27
C THR A 507 -7.69 -36.43 11.27
N ILE A 508 -7.74 -35.43 10.37
CA ILE A 508 -8.81 -35.26 9.37
C ILE A 508 -8.53 -36.02 8.07
N GLN A 509 -7.27 -36.24 7.67
CA GLN A 509 -6.94 -37.00 6.46
C GLN A 509 -7.52 -38.43 6.47
N LEU A 510 -7.69 -39.01 7.67
CA LEU A 510 -8.33 -40.32 7.90
C LEU A 510 -9.85 -40.34 7.59
N ARG A 511 -10.53 -39.20 7.48
CA ARG A 511 -11.98 -39.10 7.25
C ARG A 511 -12.31 -38.47 5.90
N LYS A 512 -11.90 -39.14 4.82
CA LYS A 512 -12.14 -38.73 3.43
C LYS A 512 -13.63 -38.42 3.13
N GLY A 513 -13.89 -37.16 2.84
CA GLY A 513 -15.13 -36.63 2.29
C GLY A 513 -14.89 -35.19 1.84
N ASN A 514 -15.71 -34.67 0.93
CA ASN A 514 -15.55 -33.31 0.40
C ASN A 514 -15.94 -32.26 1.44
N ALA A 515 -15.01 -31.93 2.34
CA ALA A 515 -15.18 -30.91 3.36
C ALA A 515 -15.15 -29.51 2.74
N LEU A 516 -16.27 -28.78 2.86
CA LEU A 516 -16.36 -27.35 2.53
C LEU A 516 -15.99 -26.55 3.77
N TYR A 517 -14.84 -25.87 3.75
CA TYR A 517 -14.35 -25.07 4.87
C TYR A 517 -15.02 -23.68 4.94
N LYS A 518 -16.33 -23.64 5.23
CA LYS A 518 -17.04 -22.39 5.54
C LYS A 518 -16.51 -21.77 6.84
N PRO A 519 -16.50 -20.43 6.99
CA PRO A 519 -16.11 -19.78 8.24
C PRO A 519 -16.92 -20.26 9.44
N ASP A 520 -16.31 -20.25 10.62
CA ASP A 520 -16.96 -20.63 11.89
C ASP A 520 -18.19 -19.75 12.19
N HIS A 521 -18.10 -18.48 11.82
CA HIS A 521 -19.12 -17.47 11.98
C HIS A 521 -19.16 -16.57 10.74
N GLU A 522 -20.35 -16.29 10.20
CA GLU A 522 -20.53 -15.28 9.15
C GLU A 522 -20.68 -13.88 9.80
N TRP A 523 -20.01 -12.87 9.23
CA TRP A 523 -19.97 -11.50 9.78
C TRP A 523 -20.34 -10.46 8.72
N VAL A 524 -21.00 -9.39 9.15
CA VAL A 524 -21.27 -8.20 8.34
C VAL A 524 -20.90 -6.93 9.09
N GLN A 525 -20.50 -5.88 8.37
CA GLN A 525 -20.26 -4.56 8.94
C GLN A 525 -21.49 -3.66 8.78
N CYS A 526 -21.85 -2.91 9.82
CA CYS A 526 -22.89 -1.89 9.72
C CYS A 526 -22.40 -0.65 8.95
N ASP A 527 -23.12 -0.26 7.91
CA ASP A 527 -22.79 0.89 7.08
C ASP A 527 -23.04 2.26 7.74
N LYS A 528 -23.82 2.29 8.84
CA LYS A 528 -24.02 3.49 9.69
C LYS A 528 -22.98 3.60 10.81
N CYS A 529 -22.83 2.57 11.64
CA CYS A 529 -22.02 2.65 12.87
C CYS A 529 -20.67 1.92 12.82
N ARG A 530 -20.28 1.40 11.64
CA ARG A 530 -19.01 0.69 11.36
C ARG A 530 -18.71 -0.55 12.22
N LYS A 531 -19.59 -0.90 13.18
CA LYS A 531 -19.51 -2.11 14.02
C LYS A 531 -19.74 -3.40 13.21
N TRP A 532 -19.00 -4.44 13.53
CA TRP A 532 -19.20 -5.80 13.04
C TRP A 532 -20.32 -6.51 13.80
N ARG A 533 -21.12 -7.27 13.07
CA ARG A 533 -22.26 -8.04 13.56
C ARG A 533 -22.16 -9.48 13.07
N MET A 534 -22.02 -10.40 14.02
CA MET A 534 -22.12 -11.84 13.78
C MET A 534 -23.55 -12.20 13.37
N LEU A 535 -23.69 -12.87 12.23
CA LEU A 535 -24.94 -13.39 11.69
C LEU A 535 -25.30 -14.72 12.36
N SER A 536 -26.57 -15.16 12.25
CA SER A 536 -26.95 -16.52 12.60
C SER A 536 -26.57 -17.50 11.47
N PRO A 537 -26.30 -18.80 11.76
CA PRO A 537 -25.70 -19.75 10.80
C PRO A 537 -26.44 -20.00 9.47
N ASP A 538 -27.66 -19.50 9.33
CA ASP A 538 -28.50 -19.69 8.14
C ASP A 538 -28.41 -18.53 7.13
N PHE A 539 -27.62 -17.50 7.43
CA PHE A 539 -27.40 -16.35 6.56
C PHE A 539 -25.95 -16.28 6.08
N ASP A 540 -25.77 -16.20 4.76
CA ASP A 540 -24.46 -16.04 4.11
C ASP A 540 -24.21 -14.54 3.87
N SER A 541 -23.07 -14.01 4.32
CA SER A 541 -22.73 -12.58 4.17
C SER A 541 -22.72 -12.10 2.71
N LYS A 542 -22.56 -13.00 1.73
CA LYS A 542 -22.54 -12.69 0.30
C LYS A 542 -23.94 -12.46 -0.29
N THR A 543 -25.02 -12.89 0.39
CA THR A 543 -26.41 -12.69 -0.05
C THR A 543 -27.05 -11.43 0.54
N LEU A 544 -26.36 -10.75 1.46
CA LEU A 544 -26.80 -9.48 2.00
C LEU A 544 -26.65 -8.33 0.97
N PRO A 545 -27.47 -7.28 1.05
CA PRO A 545 -27.34 -6.09 0.20
C PRO A 545 -25.99 -5.40 0.37
N LEU A 546 -25.55 -4.68 -0.67
CA LEU A 546 -24.25 -4.01 -0.71
C LEU A 546 -24.11 -2.86 0.29
N GLU A 547 -25.23 -2.37 0.83
CA GLU A 547 -25.30 -1.57 2.05
C GLU A 547 -26.15 -2.30 3.09
N TRP A 548 -25.64 -2.45 4.31
CA TRP A 548 -26.33 -3.18 5.37
C TRP A 548 -26.26 -2.44 6.72
N PHE A 549 -27.38 -2.40 7.44
CA PHE A 549 -27.53 -1.65 8.70
C PHE A 549 -28.02 -2.55 9.84
N CYS A 550 -27.66 -2.23 11.08
CA CYS A 550 -27.99 -3.07 12.25
C CYS A 550 -29.48 -3.42 12.38
N TYR A 551 -30.39 -2.51 12.00
CA TYR A 551 -31.84 -2.72 12.08
C TYR A 551 -32.38 -3.71 11.02
N MET A 552 -31.57 -4.13 10.06
CA MET A 552 -31.95 -5.05 9.00
C MET A 552 -31.82 -6.51 9.43
N LYS A 553 -32.56 -7.40 8.77
CA LYS A 553 -32.37 -8.85 8.90
C LYS A 553 -30.94 -9.23 8.47
N PRO A 554 -30.31 -10.24 9.11
CA PRO A 554 -30.86 -11.04 10.21
C PRO A 554 -30.68 -10.44 11.62
N PHE A 555 -29.86 -9.39 11.79
CA PHE A 555 -29.50 -8.89 13.14
C PHE A 555 -30.66 -8.17 13.84
N ASN A 556 -31.43 -7.33 13.14
CA ASN A 556 -32.58 -6.57 13.65
C ASN A 556 -32.31 -5.78 14.97
N GLY A 557 -31.04 -5.44 15.21
CA GLY A 557 -30.56 -4.78 16.43
C GLY A 557 -30.30 -3.28 16.24
N ARG A 558 -29.73 -2.65 17.26
CA ARG A 558 -29.45 -1.20 17.26
C ARG A 558 -27.96 -0.90 17.07
N CYS A 559 -27.63 0.34 16.72
CA CYS A 559 -26.25 0.76 16.45
C CYS A 559 -25.43 0.94 17.74
N GLU A 560 -26.13 1.23 18.83
CA GLU A 560 -25.62 1.59 20.14
C GLU A 560 -25.07 0.34 20.86
N MET A 561 -25.69 -0.83 20.64
CA MET A 561 -25.25 -2.13 21.16
C MET A 561 -23.74 -2.34 20.94
N PRO A 562 -23.00 -2.88 21.92
CA PRO A 562 -21.56 -3.15 21.80
C PRO A 562 -21.27 -4.07 20.62
N GLU A 563 -20.03 -4.07 20.14
CA GLU A 563 -19.57 -5.12 19.22
C GLU A 563 -19.52 -6.48 19.96
N ARG A 564 -19.67 -7.58 19.23
CA ARG A 564 -19.42 -8.91 19.79
C ARG A 564 -17.99 -9.31 19.46
N GLU A 565 -17.24 -9.66 20.49
CA GLU A 565 -15.97 -10.37 20.39
C GLU A 565 -16.24 -11.88 20.37
N VAL A 566 -15.23 -12.68 20.01
CA VAL A 566 -15.30 -14.14 20.08
C VAL A 566 -14.66 -14.55 21.40
N GLU A 567 -15.33 -15.41 22.18
CA GLU A 567 -14.85 -15.78 23.51
C GLU A 567 -13.54 -16.57 23.45
N HIS A 568 -12.60 -16.21 24.32
CA HIS A 568 -11.24 -16.74 24.36
C HIS A 568 -11.23 -18.25 24.65
N GLY A 569 -10.54 -19.03 23.82
CA GLY A 569 -10.37 -20.48 24.00
C GLY A 569 -11.48 -21.38 23.46
N VAL A 570 -12.52 -20.84 22.80
CA VAL A 570 -13.60 -21.65 22.22
C VAL A 570 -13.17 -22.26 20.88
N ILE A 571 -12.91 -23.58 20.86
CA ILE A 571 -12.77 -24.35 19.61
C ILE A 571 -14.15 -24.38 18.92
N THR A 572 -14.33 -23.55 17.89
CA THR A 572 -15.60 -23.54 17.15
C THR A 572 -15.60 -24.69 16.13
N ILE A 573 -16.09 -25.85 16.54
CA ILE A 573 -16.24 -27.01 15.65
C ILE A 573 -17.50 -26.79 14.78
N ALA A 574 -17.30 -26.33 13.55
CA ALA A 574 -18.39 -26.14 12.58
C ALA A 574 -19.22 -27.42 12.40
N SER A 575 -20.48 -27.39 12.83
CA SER A 575 -21.35 -28.57 12.86
C SER A 575 -21.61 -29.10 11.45
N LYS A 576 -21.21 -30.36 11.19
CA LYS A 576 -21.39 -30.99 9.86
C LYS A 576 -22.86 -31.02 9.46
N ARG A 577 -23.25 -30.17 8.51
CA ARG A 577 -24.58 -30.19 7.87
C ARG A 577 -24.72 -31.38 6.90
N SER A 578 -24.74 -32.60 7.42
CA SER A 578 -25.24 -33.78 6.73
C SER A 578 -26.74 -33.91 6.97
N GLY A 579 -27.56 -33.41 6.05
CA GLY A 579 -29.00 -33.57 6.12
C GLY A 579 -29.43 -35.02 5.88
N HIS A 580 -29.64 -35.78 6.96
CA HIS A 580 -30.40 -37.03 7.01
C HIS A 580 -31.02 -37.13 8.41
N ASN A 581 -32.34 -37.27 8.50
CA ASN A 581 -33.04 -37.34 9.78
C ASN A 581 -32.79 -38.68 10.46
N TYR A 582 -32.16 -38.66 11.63
CA TYR A 582 -32.21 -39.75 12.61
C TYR A 582 -32.57 -39.17 13.97
N THR A 583 -33.80 -39.43 14.41
CA THR A 583 -34.21 -39.24 15.81
C THR A 583 -33.39 -40.18 16.69
N ILE A 584 -32.65 -39.61 17.64
CA ILE A 584 -31.99 -40.36 18.71
C ILE A 584 -32.74 -40.06 20.01
N ASP A 585 -33.19 -41.12 20.67
CA ASP A 585 -34.02 -41.09 21.86
C ASP A 585 -33.23 -40.63 23.09
N SER A 586 -33.86 -39.84 23.96
CA SER A 586 -33.19 -39.22 25.10
C SER A 586 -33.08 -40.17 26.28
N LYS A 587 -31.86 -40.64 26.59
CA LYS A 587 -31.55 -41.31 27.86
C LYS A 587 -30.40 -40.62 28.57
N GLU A 588 -30.68 -40.20 29.80
CA GLU A 588 -29.69 -39.66 30.72
C GLU A 588 -28.62 -40.70 31.04
N PHE A 589 -27.36 -40.27 31.10
CA PHE A 589 -26.32 -40.98 31.84
C PHE A 589 -25.60 -40.00 32.75
N LYS A 590 -25.70 -40.24 34.06
CA LYS A 590 -24.94 -39.51 35.08
C LYS A 590 -23.53 -40.13 35.14
N CYS A 591 -22.49 -39.30 35.08
CA CYS A 591 -21.14 -39.73 35.37
C CYS A 591 -20.80 -39.45 36.83
N GLU A 592 -20.68 -40.50 37.63
CA GLU A 592 -20.04 -40.43 38.95
C GLU A 592 -18.52 -40.49 38.80
N LEU A 593 -17.78 -39.88 39.73
CA LEU A 593 -16.32 -39.78 39.69
C LEU A 593 -15.65 -41.00 40.36
N PRO A 594 -14.81 -41.78 39.65
CA PRO A 594 -13.99 -42.82 40.28
C PRO A 594 -12.90 -42.20 41.17
N GLN A 595 -12.75 -42.71 42.39
CA GLN A 595 -11.72 -42.27 43.33
C GLN A 595 -10.35 -42.92 43.04
N LYS A 596 -9.27 -42.27 43.48
CA LYS A 596 -7.91 -42.84 43.44
C LYS A 596 -7.74 -43.95 44.49
N PRO A 597 -7.13 -45.10 44.16
CA PRO A 597 -6.46 -45.94 45.16
C PRO A 597 -5.10 -45.32 45.57
N ILE A 598 -4.66 -45.64 46.78
CA ILE A 598 -3.36 -45.31 47.39
C ILE A 598 -2.81 -46.61 48.03
N TRP A 599 -1.54 -46.64 48.43
CA TRP A 599 -0.80 -47.68 49.20
C TRP A 599 -0.06 -48.73 48.35
N LYS A 600 1.16 -49.18 48.71
CA LYS A 600 2.20 -48.58 49.59
C LYS A 600 3.60 -49.16 49.27
N SER A 601 4.63 -48.68 49.97
CA SER A 601 6.05 -48.94 49.73
C SER A 601 6.63 -50.22 50.38
N GLU A 602 7.52 -50.91 49.66
CA GLU A 602 8.63 -51.81 50.09
C GLU A 602 9.45 -52.14 48.80
N GLY A 603 10.78 -52.38 48.78
CA GLY A 603 11.80 -52.16 49.81
C GLY A 603 13.20 -52.73 49.42
N GLY A 604 14.16 -51.88 49.02
CA GLY A 604 15.62 -52.14 49.04
C GLY A 604 16.31 -52.75 47.79
N GLY A 605 17.65 -52.59 47.72
CA GLY A 605 18.56 -53.44 46.93
C GLY A 605 19.37 -52.76 45.79
N ASP A 606 20.65 -52.46 46.03
CA ASP A 606 21.58 -51.91 45.01
C ASP A 606 22.09 -52.99 44.02
N LYS A 607 22.41 -52.59 42.77
CA LYS A 607 23.80 -52.69 42.20
C LYS A 607 23.94 -52.29 40.72
N GLU A 608 25.18 -52.00 40.35
CA GLU A 608 25.67 -51.79 38.98
C GLU A 608 25.85 -53.13 38.23
N SER A 609 25.58 -53.16 36.91
CA SER A 609 26.59 -53.45 35.87
C SER A 609 25.98 -53.73 34.49
N SER A 610 26.74 -53.35 33.46
CA SER A 610 26.68 -53.81 32.07
C SER A 610 27.96 -54.66 31.81
N PRO A 611 28.07 -55.59 30.83
CA PRO A 611 27.71 -55.35 29.41
C PRO A 611 27.29 -56.62 28.60
N SER A 612 27.49 -56.53 27.26
CA SER A 612 27.70 -57.59 26.24
C SER A 612 26.52 -58.48 25.77
N GLU A 613 26.15 -58.26 24.49
CA GLU A 613 26.16 -59.22 23.36
C GLU A 613 25.54 -60.63 23.48
N GLU A 614 24.54 -60.92 22.62
CA GLU A 614 24.59 -62.04 21.65
C GLU A 614 23.53 -61.86 20.52
N GLU A 615 23.48 -62.78 19.55
CA GLU A 615 23.03 -62.51 18.16
C GLU A 615 21.62 -63.02 17.72
N ASP A 616 21.23 -62.56 16.52
CA ASP A 616 20.38 -63.21 15.51
C ASP A 616 18.93 -63.68 15.81
N ASN A 617 17.98 -63.11 15.05
CA ASN A 617 17.49 -63.77 13.83
C ASN A 617 16.65 -62.85 12.91
N ILE A 618 16.72 -63.07 11.59
CA ILE A 618 15.99 -62.29 10.55
C ILE A 618 15.31 -63.24 9.54
N PRO A 619 14.04 -62.97 9.17
CA PRO A 619 13.55 -63.32 7.82
C PRO A 619 13.34 -62.08 6.92
N PHE A 620 13.92 -62.10 5.72
CA PHE A 620 13.76 -61.09 4.66
C PHE A 620 12.52 -61.32 3.80
N LEU A 621 11.90 -60.24 3.27
CA LEU A 621 11.19 -60.12 1.96
C LEU A 621 10.46 -58.75 1.89
N SER A 622 10.46 -57.96 0.81
CA SER A 622 11.45 -57.73 -0.26
C SER A 622 11.24 -56.33 -0.87
N LYS A 623 12.30 -55.65 -1.33
CA LYS A 623 12.21 -54.32 -1.98
C LYS A 623 12.38 -54.45 -3.50
N LYS A 624 11.49 -53.83 -4.29
CA LYS A 624 11.67 -53.63 -5.74
C LYS A 624 11.99 -52.16 -6.05
N ARG A 625 13.17 -51.91 -6.64
CA ARG A 625 13.58 -50.62 -7.22
C ARG A 625 13.38 -50.61 -8.73
N ARG A 626 12.79 -49.53 -9.27
CA ARG A 626 12.92 -49.01 -10.65
C ARG A 626 12.55 -47.52 -10.63
N SER A 627 13.10 -46.58 -11.41
CA SER A 627 14.42 -46.40 -12.05
C SER A 627 14.34 -45.07 -12.83
N CYS A 628 15.25 -44.11 -12.63
CA CYS A 628 15.15 -42.78 -13.26
C CYS A 628 15.61 -42.79 -14.74
N PRO A 629 14.98 -41.99 -15.64
CA PRO A 629 15.49 -41.74 -16.98
C PRO A 629 16.56 -40.62 -17.01
N PRO A 630 17.54 -40.66 -17.93
CA PRO A 630 18.63 -39.67 -18.01
C PRO A 630 18.28 -38.43 -18.85
N ARG A 631 19.02 -37.33 -18.64
CA ARG A 631 19.05 -36.17 -19.55
C ARG A 631 20.04 -36.41 -20.70
N SER A 632 19.70 -35.94 -21.90
CA SER A 632 20.64 -35.88 -23.04
C SER A 632 20.71 -34.47 -23.62
N CYS A 633 21.88 -33.84 -23.58
CA CYS A 633 22.14 -32.59 -24.27
C CYS A 633 22.57 -32.86 -25.73
N LYS A 634 22.19 -31.97 -26.66
CA LYS A 634 22.90 -31.79 -27.93
C LYS A 634 23.12 -30.30 -28.17
N LYS A 635 24.28 -29.94 -28.72
CA LYS A 635 24.56 -28.61 -29.27
C LYS A 635 24.14 -28.58 -30.73
N SER A 636 23.45 -27.53 -31.14
CA SER A 636 23.42 -26.94 -32.49
C SER A 636 22.90 -25.52 -32.31
#